data_AF-A0A936TWA1-F1
#
_entry.id   AF-A0A936TWA1-F1
#
_cell.length_a   1.000
_cell.length_b   1.000
_cell.length_c   1.000
_cell.angle_alpha   90.00
_cell.angle_beta   90.00
_cell.angle_gamma   90.00
#
_symmetry.space_group_name_H-M   'P 1'
#
loop_
_entity.id
_entity.type
_entity.pdbx_description
1 polymer ?
#
loop_
_entity_poly.entity_id
_entity_poly.type
_entity_poly.pdbx_seq_one_letter_code
_entity_poly.pdbx_strand_id
1 'polypeptide(L)'
;MAQQAPAPITADNAPAAKARAKEIRAAAQARFNADKADCSTRMLAIGCISAAQDRLAESAREADAIQQEANRVEREARQAKLAEKEARRVERDKDDEAGRPAAEANYREQEAQRAAERATRREAEQARLESQRGKVAAEREAKLRKIEERRLEDARRAAVAPENARKRAERERKHAEKVKKIEQRQRDYAEKLKVREAEKAAEEARRAKAAAK
;
A
#
# COMPACT_ATOMS: atom_id res chain seq x y z
N MET A 1 -7.86 -58.78 60.09
CA MET A 1 -7.68 -58.06 58.81
C MET A 1 -8.49 -56.78 58.91
N ALA A 2 -7.86 -55.64 59.19
CA ALA A 2 -8.57 -54.36 59.25
C ALA A 2 -9.02 -53.98 57.82
N GLN A 3 -10.33 -54.05 57.54
CA GLN A 3 -10.91 -53.50 56.32
C GLN A 3 -10.74 -51.98 56.38
N GLN A 4 -9.78 -51.45 55.63
CA GLN A 4 -9.65 -50.02 55.37
C GLN A 4 -10.98 -49.52 54.81
N ALA A 5 -11.63 -48.60 55.54
CA ALA A 5 -12.82 -47.93 55.05
C ALA A 5 -12.51 -47.29 53.69
N PRO A 6 -13.41 -47.42 52.70
CA PRO A 6 -13.16 -46.87 51.36
C PRO A 6 -12.95 -45.36 51.47
N ALA A 7 -11.87 -44.88 50.86
CA ALA A 7 -11.58 -43.44 50.79
C ALA A 7 -12.78 -42.68 50.18
N PRO A 8 -13.09 -41.46 50.68
CA PRO A 8 -14.21 -40.68 50.16
C PRO A 8 -14.04 -40.40 48.66
N ILE A 9 -15.14 -40.46 47.91
CA ILE A 9 -15.14 -40.18 46.48
C ILE A 9 -15.08 -38.66 46.29
N THR A 10 -14.08 -38.20 45.57
CA THR A 10 -13.81 -36.80 45.21
C THR A 10 -13.89 -36.63 43.69
N ALA A 11 -13.93 -35.39 43.21
CA ALA A 11 -14.06 -35.11 41.78
C ALA A 11 -12.90 -35.70 40.95
N ASP A 12 -11.70 -35.75 41.54
CA ASP A 12 -10.50 -36.25 40.86
C ASP A 12 -10.45 -37.78 40.81
N ASN A 13 -11.00 -38.46 41.82
CA ASN A 13 -11.02 -39.91 41.89
C ASN A 13 -12.35 -40.54 41.41
N ALA A 14 -13.36 -39.73 41.09
CA ALA A 14 -14.66 -40.18 40.58
C ALA A 14 -14.56 -41.10 39.34
N PRO A 15 -13.66 -40.86 38.35
CA PRO A 15 -13.47 -41.79 37.24
C PRO A 15 -12.96 -43.16 37.70
N ALA A 16 -12.03 -43.16 38.65
CA ALA A 16 -11.49 -44.39 39.24
C ALA A 16 -12.54 -45.13 40.09
N ALA A 17 -13.39 -44.40 40.82
CA ALA A 17 -14.51 -44.98 41.56
C ALA A 17 -15.53 -45.66 40.63
N LYS A 18 -15.84 -45.05 39.48
CA LYS A 18 -16.70 -45.66 38.45
C LYS A 18 -16.08 -46.92 37.84
N ALA A 19 -14.76 -46.91 37.60
CA ALA A 19 -14.04 -48.10 37.14
C ALA A 19 -14.13 -49.23 38.17
N ARG A 20 -13.93 -48.93 39.46
CA ARG A 20 -14.10 -49.90 40.55
C ARG A 20 -15.52 -50.46 40.63
N ALA A 21 -16.55 -49.61 40.51
CA ALA A 21 -17.94 -50.08 40.47
C ALA A 21 -18.18 -51.06 39.31
N LYS A 22 -17.61 -50.78 38.13
CA LYS A 22 -17.68 -51.68 36.96
C LYS A 22 -16.95 -53.00 37.22
N GLU A 23 -15.78 -52.95 37.84
CA GLU A 23 -15.01 -54.14 38.22
C GLU A 23 -15.75 -54.99 39.24
N ILE A 24 -16.40 -54.39 40.25
CA ILE A 24 -17.23 -55.09 41.24
C ILE A 24 -18.38 -55.82 40.53
N ARG A 25 -19.11 -55.15 39.62
CA ARG A 25 -20.18 -55.82 38.85
C ARG A 25 -19.63 -56.96 37.99
N ALA A 26 -18.50 -56.76 37.32
CA ALA A 26 -17.90 -57.78 36.46
C ALA A 26 -17.42 -59.00 37.27
N ALA A 27 -16.75 -58.76 38.42
CA ALA A 27 -16.30 -59.80 39.32
C ALA A 27 -17.47 -60.56 39.97
N ALA A 28 -18.52 -59.85 40.37
CA ALA A 28 -19.73 -60.46 40.91
C ALA A 28 -20.44 -61.32 39.86
N GLN A 29 -20.53 -60.85 38.61
CA GLN A 29 -21.10 -61.63 37.51
C GLN A 29 -20.26 -62.87 37.19
N ALA A 30 -18.93 -62.77 37.20
CA ALA A 30 -18.04 -63.90 37.00
C ALA A 30 -18.19 -64.95 38.10
N ARG A 31 -18.27 -64.52 39.37
CA ARG A 31 -18.54 -65.39 40.52
C ARG A 31 -19.91 -66.05 40.42
N PHE A 32 -20.94 -65.31 40.04
CA PHE A 32 -22.26 -65.87 39.83
C PHE A 32 -22.27 -66.94 38.74
N ASN A 33 -21.55 -66.72 37.63
CA ASN A 33 -21.47 -67.71 36.56
C ASN A 33 -20.73 -68.99 37.01
N ALA A 34 -19.68 -68.85 37.83
CA ALA A 34 -18.97 -69.98 38.43
C ALA A 34 -19.87 -70.73 39.44
N ASP A 35 -20.51 -70.00 40.36
CA ASP A 35 -21.46 -70.55 41.33
C ASP A 35 -22.60 -71.28 40.61
N LYS A 36 -23.11 -70.73 39.51
CA LYS A 36 -24.16 -71.36 38.71
C LYS A 36 -23.70 -72.70 38.12
N ALA A 37 -22.49 -72.77 37.58
CA ALA A 37 -21.93 -74.02 37.08
C ALA A 37 -21.76 -75.06 38.20
N ASP A 38 -21.19 -74.65 39.34
CA ASP A 38 -20.99 -75.53 40.48
C ASP A 38 -22.31 -76.02 41.09
N CYS A 39 -23.28 -75.13 41.31
CA CYS A 39 -24.60 -75.46 41.83
C CYS A 39 -25.37 -76.42 40.91
N SER A 40 -25.19 -76.32 39.59
CA SER A 40 -25.87 -77.18 38.62
C SER A 40 -25.44 -78.65 38.70
N THR A 41 -24.29 -78.95 39.31
CA THR A 41 -23.79 -80.32 39.53
C THR A 41 -24.27 -80.96 40.83
N ARG A 42 -24.94 -80.20 41.71
CA ARG A 42 -25.38 -80.66 43.04
C ARG A 42 -26.85 -81.07 43.01
N MET A 43 -27.23 -82.11 43.76
CA MET A 43 -28.63 -82.58 43.89
C MET A 43 -29.59 -81.50 44.44
N LEU A 44 -29.11 -80.51 45.20
CA LEU A 44 -29.90 -79.42 45.77
C LEU A 44 -29.56 -78.08 45.08
N ALA A 45 -29.80 -78.00 43.78
CA ALA A 45 -29.42 -76.84 42.97
C ALA A 45 -30.20 -75.54 43.30
N ILE A 46 -31.46 -75.63 43.76
CA ILE A 46 -32.36 -74.47 43.92
C ILE A 46 -31.84 -73.49 45.00
N GLY A 47 -31.56 -73.97 46.21
CA GLY A 47 -31.07 -73.12 47.30
C GLY A 47 -29.64 -72.58 47.10
N CYS A 48 -28.85 -73.27 46.29
CA CYS A 48 -27.50 -72.86 45.92
C CYS A 48 -27.54 -71.69 44.92
N ILE A 49 -28.41 -71.76 43.90
CA ILE A 49 -28.57 -70.69 42.92
C ILE A 49 -29.17 -69.43 43.55
N SER A 50 -30.16 -69.55 44.45
CA SER A 50 -30.74 -68.39 45.12
C SER A 50 -29.70 -67.64 45.96
N ALA A 51 -28.89 -68.35 46.74
CA ALA A 51 -27.82 -67.73 47.53
C ALA A 51 -26.75 -67.04 46.65
N ALA A 52 -26.47 -67.58 45.46
CA ALA A 52 -25.58 -66.94 44.49
C ALA A 52 -26.19 -65.67 43.88
N GLN A 53 -27.51 -65.67 43.61
CA GLN A 53 -28.24 -64.48 43.16
C GLN A 53 -28.25 -63.38 44.21
N ASP A 54 -28.44 -63.73 45.49
CA ASP A 54 -28.42 -62.76 46.59
C ASP A 54 -27.05 -62.06 46.69
N ARG A 55 -25.95 -62.83 46.61
CA ARG A 55 -24.58 -62.26 46.58
C ARG A 55 -24.33 -61.36 45.38
N LEU A 56 -24.86 -61.72 44.21
CA LEU A 56 -24.79 -60.89 43.01
C LEU A 56 -25.55 -59.57 43.21
N ALA A 57 -26.76 -59.64 43.78
CA ALA A 57 -27.59 -58.48 44.06
C ALA A 57 -26.95 -57.53 45.09
N GLU A 58 -26.32 -58.06 46.14
CA GLU A 58 -25.56 -57.27 47.12
C GLU A 58 -24.39 -56.54 46.47
N SER A 59 -23.59 -57.25 45.66
CA SER A 59 -22.45 -56.65 44.95
C SER A 59 -22.90 -55.61 43.92
N ALA A 60 -24.05 -55.83 43.27
CA ALA A 60 -24.63 -54.87 42.34
C ALA A 60 -25.07 -53.58 43.06
N ARG A 61 -25.70 -53.70 44.24
CA ARG A 61 -26.09 -52.54 45.07
C ARG A 61 -24.87 -51.74 45.53
N GLU A 62 -23.80 -52.42 45.95
CA GLU A 62 -22.54 -51.77 46.31
C GLU A 62 -21.94 -50.98 45.14
N ALA A 63 -21.89 -51.59 43.95
CA ALA A 63 -21.42 -50.93 42.74
C ALA A 63 -22.31 -49.74 42.33
N ASP A 64 -23.63 -49.87 42.45
CA ASP A 64 -24.59 -48.80 42.16
C ASP A 64 -24.38 -47.60 43.09
N ALA A 65 -24.18 -47.83 44.39
CA ALA A 65 -23.92 -46.78 45.37
C ALA A 65 -22.63 -46.01 45.03
N ILE A 66 -21.54 -46.71 44.73
CA ILE A 66 -20.26 -46.10 44.33
C ILE A 66 -20.44 -45.26 43.06
N GLN A 67 -21.18 -45.77 42.08
CA GLN A 67 -21.38 -45.08 40.81
C GLN A 67 -22.28 -43.85 40.95
N GLN A 68 -23.32 -43.91 41.78
CA GLN A 68 -24.20 -42.78 42.06
C GLN A 68 -23.44 -41.64 42.74
N GLU A 69 -22.63 -41.95 43.76
CA GLU A 69 -21.86 -40.94 44.48
C GLU A 69 -20.78 -40.30 43.58
N ALA A 70 -20.08 -41.10 42.77
CA ALA A 70 -19.12 -40.57 41.80
C ALA A 70 -19.78 -39.64 40.76
N ASN A 71 -20.99 -39.96 40.31
CA ASN A 71 -21.75 -39.09 39.40
C ASN A 71 -22.20 -37.78 40.08
N ARG A 72 -22.60 -37.84 41.34
CA ARG A 72 -23.00 -36.68 42.12
C ARG A 72 -21.83 -35.71 42.28
N VAL A 73 -20.68 -36.20 42.74
CA VAL A 73 -19.49 -35.37 42.98
C VAL A 73 -18.98 -34.73 41.69
N GLU A 74 -19.00 -35.44 40.55
CA GLU A 74 -18.66 -34.83 39.26
C GLU A 74 -19.63 -33.71 38.84
N ARG A 75 -20.93 -33.86 39.11
CA ARG A 75 -21.92 -32.83 38.80
C ARG A 75 -21.71 -31.59 39.65
N GLU A 76 -21.52 -31.77 40.95
CA GLU A 76 -21.24 -30.67 41.89
C GLU A 76 -19.95 -29.94 41.50
N ALA A 77 -18.88 -30.65 41.16
CA ALA A 77 -17.63 -30.06 40.70
C ALA A 77 -17.77 -29.29 39.37
N ARG A 78 -18.58 -29.79 38.43
CA ARG A 78 -18.88 -29.07 37.18
C ARG A 78 -19.68 -27.80 37.44
N GLN A 79 -20.68 -27.85 38.31
CA GLN A 79 -21.48 -26.68 38.69
C GLN A 79 -20.62 -25.61 39.37
N ALA A 80 -19.73 -26.00 40.29
CA ALA A 80 -18.78 -25.08 40.91
C ALA A 80 -17.89 -24.37 39.89
N LYS A 81 -17.36 -25.10 38.90
CA LYS A 81 -16.55 -24.52 37.81
C LYS A 81 -17.35 -23.57 36.91
N LEU A 82 -18.62 -23.86 36.67
CA LEU A 82 -19.49 -22.97 35.89
C LEU A 82 -19.80 -21.69 36.67
N ALA A 83 -20.14 -21.81 37.95
CA ALA A 83 -20.38 -20.66 38.83
C ALA A 83 -19.13 -19.76 38.95
N GLU A 84 -17.93 -20.34 39.05
CA GLU A 84 -16.68 -19.57 39.04
C GLU A 84 -16.49 -18.81 37.72
N LYS A 85 -16.77 -19.45 36.58
CA LYS A 85 -16.67 -18.80 35.26
C LYS A 85 -17.69 -17.68 35.10
N GLU A 86 -18.90 -17.87 35.58
CA GLU A 86 -19.95 -16.85 35.55
C GLU A 86 -19.58 -15.66 36.44
N ALA A 87 -19.09 -15.91 37.66
CA ALA A 87 -18.58 -14.85 38.53
C ALA A 87 -17.46 -14.04 37.86
N ARG A 88 -16.49 -14.72 37.22
CA ARG A 88 -15.42 -14.05 36.46
C ARG A 88 -15.94 -13.23 35.27
N ARG A 89 -17.00 -13.69 34.59
CA ARG A 89 -17.61 -12.92 33.50
C ARG A 89 -18.27 -11.66 34.03
N VAL A 90 -19.04 -11.77 35.10
CA VAL A 90 -19.69 -10.62 35.74
C VAL A 90 -18.68 -9.56 36.18
N GLU A 91 -17.55 -9.96 36.77
CA GLU A 91 -16.50 -9.01 37.13
C GLU A 91 -15.86 -8.35 35.90
N ARG A 92 -15.53 -9.12 34.85
CA ARG A 92 -14.98 -8.53 33.62
C ARG A 92 -15.95 -7.56 32.96
N ASP A 93 -17.23 -7.91 32.91
CA ASP A 93 -18.25 -7.07 32.27
C ASP A 93 -18.44 -5.75 33.05
N LYS A 94 -18.29 -5.75 34.38
CA LYS A 94 -18.26 -4.51 35.19
C LYS A 94 -17.05 -3.65 34.87
N ASP A 95 -15.86 -4.25 34.77
CA ASP A 95 -14.64 -3.52 34.42
C ASP A 95 -14.74 -2.91 33.02
N ASP A 96 -15.28 -3.67 32.07
CA ASP A 96 -15.52 -3.22 30.70
C ASP A 96 -16.55 -2.07 30.66
N GLU A 97 -17.65 -2.16 31.43
CA GLU A 97 -18.65 -1.07 31.56
C GLU A 97 -18.07 0.18 32.22
N ALA A 98 -17.23 0.03 33.25
CA ALA A 98 -16.58 1.15 33.91
C ALA A 98 -15.57 1.87 33.00
N GLY A 99 -14.88 1.14 32.12
CA GLY A 99 -13.88 1.69 31.19
C GLY A 99 -14.45 2.34 29.93
N ARG A 100 -15.65 1.95 29.49
CA ARG A 100 -16.29 2.45 28.24
C ARG A 100 -16.44 3.97 28.17
N PRO A 101 -16.94 4.68 29.19
CA PRO A 101 -17.12 6.13 29.10
C PRO A 101 -15.81 6.88 28.88
N ALA A 102 -14.73 6.45 29.54
CA ALA A 102 -13.40 7.04 29.38
C ALA A 102 -12.83 6.77 27.97
N ALA A 103 -13.00 5.55 27.46
CA ALA A 103 -12.59 5.20 26.09
C ALA A 103 -13.36 6.00 25.03
N GLU A 104 -14.67 6.17 25.20
CA GLU A 104 -15.51 6.98 24.32
C GLU A 104 -15.14 8.47 24.37
N ALA A 105 -14.87 9.02 25.56
CA ALA A 105 -14.42 10.40 25.72
C ALA A 105 -13.09 10.63 24.99
N ASN A 106 -12.10 9.75 25.20
CA ASN A 106 -10.82 9.81 24.51
C ASN A 106 -10.96 9.69 22.99
N TYR A 107 -11.88 8.84 22.52
CA TYR A 107 -12.15 8.70 21.09
C TYR A 107 -12.71 9.99 20.48
N ARG A 108 -13.69 10.62 21.14
CA ARG A 108 -14.27 11.90 20.69
C ARG A 108 -13.23 13.02 20.67
N GLU A 109 -12.36 13.06 21.68
CA GLU A 109 -11.28 14.04 21.73
C GLU A 109 -10.28 13.86 20.58
N GLN A 110 -9.85 12.62 20.31
CA GLN A 110 -8.98 12.33 19.18
C GLN A 110 -9.65 12.64 17.83
N GLU A 111 -10.94 12.39 17.70
CA GLU A 111 -11.69 12.71 16.49
C GLU A 111 -11.75 14.23 16.25
N ALA A 112 -11.98 15.02 17.32
CA ALA A 112 -11.96 16.47 17.26
C ALA A 112 -10.58 17.01 16.85
N GLN A 113 -9.49 16.45 17.40
CA GLN A 113 -8.12 16.83 17.01
C GLN A 113 -7.85 16.52 15.53
N ARG A 114 -8.24 15.34 15.06
CA ARG A 114 -8.10 14.97 13.63
C ARG A 114 -8.97 15.81 12.71
N ALA A 115 -10.13 16.28 13.17
CA ALA A 115 -10.96 17.20 12.41
C ALA A 115 -10.29 18.57 12.27
N ALA A 116 -9.70 19.08 13.35
CA ALA A 116 -8.94 20.33 13.34
C ALA A 116 -7.71 20.24 12.40
N GLU A 117 -6.95 19.14 12.46
CA GLU A 117 -5.81 18.91 11.57
C GLU A 117 -6.22 18.85 10.08
N ARG A 118 -7.37 18.24 9.78
CA ARG A 118 -7.92 18.22 8.42
C ARG A 118 -8.30 19.62 7.95
N ALA A 119 -8.84 20.46 8.83
CA ALA A 119 -9.19 21.84 8.50
C ALA A 119 -7.93 22.66 8.19
N THR A 120 -6.94 22.64 9.05
CA THR A 120 -5.68 23.40 8.85
C THR A 120 -4.95 22.96 7.58
N ARG A 121 -4.93 21.65 7.29
CA ARG A 121 -4.34 21.14 6.05
C ARG A 121 -5.06 21.64 4.81
N ARG A 122 -6.40 21.69 4.82
CA ARG A 122 -7.20 22.20 3.69
C ARG A 122 -6.95 23.68 3.46
N GLU A 123 -6.86 24.47 4.52
CA GLU A 123 -6.53 25.90 4.42
C GLU A 123 -5.12 26.10 3.83
N ALA A 124 -4.13 25.32 4.28
CA ALA A 124 -2.78 25.37 3.74
C ALA A 124 -2.72 24.96 2.25
N GLU A 125 -3.51 23.96 1.85
CA GLU A 125 -3.63 23.55 0.44
C GLU A 125 -4.30 24.65 -0.40
N GLN A 126 -5.35 25.30 0.08
CA GLN A 126 -6.00 26.43 -0.61
C GLN A 126 -5.04 27.61 -0.79
N ALA A 127 -4.33 28.02 0.26
CA ALA A 127 -3.35 29.10 0.18
C ALA A 127 -2.23 28.80 -0.86
N ARG A 128 -1.79 27.53 -0.94
CA ARG A 128 -0.82 27.10 -1.96
C ARG A 128 -1.40 27.22 -3.38
N LEU A 129 -2.64 26.80 -3.58
CA LEU A 129 -3.30 26.89 -4.89
C LEU A 129 -3.50 28.34 -5.32
N GLU A 130 -3.88 29.23 -4.41
CA GLU A 130 -4.01 30.67 -4.69
C GLU A 130 -2.67 31.29 -5.08
N SER A 131 -1.59 30.99 -4.36
CA SER A 131 -0.25 31.43 -4.71
C SER A 131 0.17 30.94 -6.10
N GLN A 132 -0.11 29.68 -6.45
CA GLN A 132 0.17 29.15 -7.78
C GLN A 132 -0.64 29.84 -8.87
N ARG A 133 -1.92 30.11 -8.64
CA ARG A 133 -2.77 30.86 -9.58
C ARG A 133 -2.22 32.26 -9.83
N GLY A 134 -1.80 32.96 -8.78
CA GLY A 134 -1.16 34.27 -8.89
C GLY A 134 0.13 34.23 -9.73
N LYS A 135 0.99 33.22 -9.52
CA LYS A 135 2.21 33.03 -10.33
C LYS A 135 1.89 32.76 -11.80
N VAL A 136 0.94 31.89 -12.10
CA VAL A 136 0.54 31.57 -13.47
C VAL A 136 -0.07 32.81 -14.17
N ALA A 137 -0.86 33.61 -13.46
CA ALA A 137 -1.39 34.87 -13.99
C ALA A 137 -0.25 35.85 -14.32
N ALA A 138 0.69 36.07 -13.40
CA ALA A 138 1.84 36.94 -13.61
C ALA A 138 2.73 36.48 -14.78
N GLU A 139 2.97 35.18 -14.92
CA GLU A 139 3.71 34.62 -16.05
C GLU A 139 2.99 34.82 -17.39
N ARG A 140 1.67 34.67 -17.41
CA ARG A 140 0.86 34.93 -18.61
C ARG A 140 0.94 36.40 -19.01
N GLU A 141 0.79 37.31 -18.06
CA GLU A 141 0.93 38.75 -18.31
C GLU A 141 2.32 39.11 -18.82
N ALA A 142 3.39 38.56 -18.22
CA ALA A 142 4.75 38.78 -18.68
C ALA A 142 4.99 38.26 -20.10
N LYS A 143 4.39 37.12 -20.47
CA LYS A 143 4.44 36.59 -21.84
C LYS A 143 3.69 37.49 -22.82
N LEU A 144 2.51 38.00 -22.45
CA LEU A 144 1.73 38.91 -23.29
C LEU A 144 2.50 40.21 -23.54
N ARG A 145 3.10 40.83 -22.51
CA ARG A 145 3.93 42.03 -22.65
C ARG A 145 5.09 41.81 -23.62
N LYS A 146 5.80 40.68 -23.52
CA LYS A 146 6.89 40.33 -24.45
C LYS A 146 6.40 40.18 -25.90
N ILE A 147 5.19 39.64 -26.10
CA ILE A 147 4.59 39.52 -27.44
C ILE A 147 4.25 40.91 -27.98
N GLU A 148 3.69 41.80 -27.17
CA GLU A 148 3.39 43.18 -27.56
C GLU A 148 4.64 43.98 -27.90
N GLU A 149 5.70 43.88 -27.09
CA GLU A 149 6.99 44.50 -27.38
C GLU A 149 7.56 44.03 -28.72
N ARG A 150 7.56 42.71 -28.98
CA ARG A 150 8.01 42.15 -30.26
C ARG A 150 7.17 42.66 -31.43
N ARG A 151 5.85 42.74 -31.28
CA ARG A 151 4.95 43.29 -32.32
C ARG A 151 5.26 44.75 -32.60
N LEU A 152 5.55 45.55 -31.58
CA LEU A 152 5.95 46.96 -31.74
C LEU A 152 7.31 47.09 -32.43
N GLU A 153 8.28 46.25 -32.06
CA GLU A 153 9.59 46.21 -32.73
C GLU A 153 9.48 45.80 -34.21
N ASP A 154 8.71 44.76 -34.51
CA ASP A 154 8.48 44.29 -35.87
C ASP A 154 7.75 45.35 -36.70
N ALA A 155 6.76 46.05 -36.12
CA ALA A 155 6.09 47.17 -36.77
C ALA A 155 7.07 48.33 -37.08
N ARG A 156 7.97 48.67 -36.14
CA ARG A 156 9.02 49.67 -36.37
C ARG A 156 9.98 49.24 -37.48
N ARG A 157 10.39 47.98 -37.50
CA ARG A 157 11.26 47.42 -38.56
C ARG A 157 10.56 47.45 -39.91
N ALA A 158 9.29 47.07 -39.97
CA ALA A 158 8.49 47.11 -41.18
C ALA A 158 8.30 48.54 -41.71
N ALA A 159 8.13 49.54 -40.82
CA ALA A 159 7.99 50.94 -41.21
C ALA A 159 9.26 51.51 -41.87
N VAL A 160 10.45 51.13 -41.38
CA VAL A 160 11.74 51.64 -41.91
C VAL A 160 12.29 50.78 -43.05
N ALA A 161 11.83 49.54 -43.21
CA ALA A 161 12.21 48.64 -44.29
C ALA A 161 12.15 49.25 -45.71
N PRO A 162 11.07 49.94 -46.14
CA PRO A 162 11.01 50.51 -47.48
C PRO A 162 12.02 51.64 -47.70
N GLU A 163 12.26 52.48 -46.68
CA GLU A 163 13.25 53.55 -46.77
C GLU A 163 14.68 52.97 -46.86
N ASN A 164 14.98 51.96 -46.04
CA ASN A 164 16.26 51.25 -46.10
C ASN A 164 16.47 50.54 -47.44
N ALA A 165 15.42 49.93 -48.00
CA ALA A 165 15.47 49.31 -49.32
C ALA A 165 15.74 50.34 -50.42
N ARG A 166 15.11 51.53 -50.36
CA ARG A 166 15.38 52.63 -51.29
C ARG A 166 16.83 53.12 -51.19
N LYS A 167 17.33 53.37 -49.98
CA LYS A 167 18.73 53.80 -49.75
C LYS A 167 19.72 52.75 -50.25
N ARG A 168 19.43 51.45 -50.05
CA ARG A 168 20.25 50.35 -50.58
C ARG A 168 20.26 50.35 -52.11
N ALA A 169 19.09 50.43 -52.74
CA ALA A 169 18.99 50.48 -54.20
C ALA A 169 19.71 51.70 -54.80
N GLU A 170 19.65 52.86 -54.13
CA GLU A 170 20.38 54.05 -54.55
C GLU A 170 21.90 53.86 -54.46
N ARG A 171 22.40 53.27 -53.36
CA ARG A 171 23.83 52.94 -53.20
C ARG A 171 24.29 51.97 -54.28
N GLU A 172 23.50 50.94 -54.57
CA GLU A 172 23.79 49.97 -55.64
C GLU A 172 23.81 50.63 -57.02
N ARG A 173 22.88 51.55 -57.32
CA ARG A 173 22.89 52.37 -58.55
C ARG A 173 24.15 53.22 -58.66
N LYS A 174 24.50 53.95 -57.60
CA LYS A 174 25.71 54.78 -57.54
C LYS A 174 26.98 53.94 -57.72
N HIS A 175 27.01 52.74 -57.12
CA HIS A 175 28.11 51.81 -57.30
C HIS A 175 28.20 51.33 -58.76
N ALA A 176 27.08 50.91 -59.36
CA ALA A 176 27.03 50.48 -60.76
C ALA A 176 27.47 51.58 -61.74
N GLU A 177 27.09 52.83 -61.50
CA GLU A 177 27.53 53.98 -62.30
C GLU A 177 29.05 54.20 -62.19
N LYS A 178 29.60 54.11 -60.98
CA LYS A 178 31.06 54.18 -60.76
C LYS A 178 31.80 53.06 -61.51
N VAL A 179 31.30 51.83 -61.46
CA VAL A 179 31.87 50.69 -62.17
C VAL A 179 31.87 50.95 -63.68
N LYS A 180 30.75 51.37 -64.27
CA LYS A 180 30.67 51.73 -65.70
C LYS A 180 31.68 52.81 -66.10
N LYS A 181 31.86 53.84 -65.25
CA LYS A 181 32.83 54.91 -65.50
C LYS A 181 34.28 54.41 -65.44
N ILE A 182 34.57 53.47 -64.56
CA ILE A 182 35.89 52.82 -64.48
C ILE A 182 36.14 51.99 -65.75
N GLU A 183 35.18 51.17 -66.16
CA GLU A 183 35.27 50.37 -67.40
C GLU A 183 35.47 51.24 -68.64
N GLN A 184 34.73 52.35 -68.75
CA GLN A 184 34.89 53.28 -69.87
C GLN A 184 36.30 53.90 -69.89
N ARG A 185 36.81 54.34 -68.73
CA ARG A 185 38.18 54.86 -68.63
C ARG A 185 39.23 53.81 -69.02
N GLN A 186 39.02 52.54 -68.66
CA GLN A 186 39.91 51.45 -69.06
C GLN A 186 39.89 51.23 -70.58
N ARG A 187 38.71 51.30 -71.22
CA ARG A 187 38.58 51.23 -72.68
C ARG A 187 39.28 52.40 -73.37
N ASP A 188 39.02 53.63 -72.93
CA ASP A 188 39.66 54.83 -73.48
C ASP A 188 41.19 54.76 -73.33
N TYR A 189 41.68 54.25 -72.19
CA TYR A 189 43.12 54.06 -71.97
C TYR A 189 43.70 52.99 -72.91
N ALA A 190 43.02 51.86 -73.08
CA ALA A 190 43.44 50.82 -74.01
C ALA A 190 43.46 51.30 -75.46
N GLU A 191 42.47 52.09 -75.89
CA GLU A 191 42.45 52.69 -77.22
C GLU A 191 43.60 53.68 -77.41
N LYS A 192 43.84 54.57 -76.44
CA LYS A 192 44.99 55.49 -76.49
C LYS A 192 46.33 54.75 -76.55
N LEU A 193 46.45 53.63 -75.84
CA LEU A 193 47.65 52.79 -75.91
C LEU A 193 47.83 52.22 -77.32
N LYS A 194 46.76 51.67 -77.92
CA LYS A 194 46.77 51.17 -79.31
C LYS A 194 47.14 52.24 -80.33
N VAL A 195 46.60 53.46 -80.19
CA VAL A 195 46.95 54.58 -81.07
C VAL A 195 48.44 54.93 -80.93
N ARG A 196 48.95 55.02 -79.70
CA ARG A 196 50.39 55.27 -79.47
C ARG A 196 51.28 54.16 -80.02
N GLU A 197 50.88 52.90 -79.89
CA GLU A 197 51.58 51.76 -80.48
C GLU A 197 51.56 51.82 -82.01
N ALA A 198 50.41 52.16 -82.61
CA ALA A 198 50.29 52.34 -84.05
C ALA A 198 51.10 53.53 -84.58
N GLU A 199 51.14 54.66 -83.85
CA GLU A 199 51.97 55.82 -84.19
C GLU A 199 53.46 55.49 -84.10
N LYS A 200 53.89 54.78 -83.04
CA LYS A 200 55.27 54.29 -82.91
C LYS A 200 55.63 53.34 -84.06
N ALA A 201 54.77 52.36 -84.37
CA ALA A 201 54.99 51.45 -85.49
C ALA A 201 55.04 52.19 -86.84
N ALA A 202 54.20 53.21 -87.03
CA ALA A 202 54.24 54.06 -88.22
C ALA A 202 55.53 54.91 -88.28
N GLU A 203 56.01 55.41 -87.14
CA GLU A 203 57.28 56.14 -87.04
C GLU A 203 58.48 55.23 -87.33
N GLU A 204 58.52 54.03 -86.76
CA GLU A 204 59.52 53.00 -87.05
C GLU A 204 59.51 52.61 -88.53
N ALA A 205 58.33 52.42 -89.12
CA ALA A 205 58.19 52.17 -90.55
C ALA A 205 58.68 53.35 -91.41
N ARG A 206 58.45 54.60 -90.98
CA ARG A 206 59.00 55.80 -91.64
C ARG A 206 60.52 55.86 -91.53
N ARG A 207 61.09 55.57 -90.35
CA ARG A 207 62.54 55.52 -90.11
C ARG A 207 63.21 54.41 -90.94
N ALA A 208 62.61 53.21 -90.99
CA ALA A 208 63.10 52.10 -91.80
C ALA A 208 63.08 52.43 -93.30
N LYS A 209 62.03 53.10 -93.80
CA LYS A 209 61.97 53.59 -95.18
C LYS A 209 63.00 54.68 -95.48
N ALA A 210 63.33 55.53 -94.52
CA ALA A 210 64.34 56.58 -94.66
C ALA A 210 65.78 56.02 -94.66
N ALA A 211 66.04 54.91 -93.96
CA ALA A 211 67.35 54.26 -93.92
C ALA A 211 67.63 53.35 -95.13
N ALA A 212 66.61 53.01 -95.92
CA ALA A 212 66.72 52.19 -97.13
C ALA A 212 66.91 53.01 -98.43
N LYS A 213 67.15 54.32 -98.30
CA LYS A 213 67.34 55.29 -99.39
C LYS A 213 68.72 55.91 -99.30
#